data_AF-I0WVZ4-F1
#
_entry.id   AF-I0WVZ4-F1
#
_cell.length_a   1.000
_cell.length_b   1.000
_cell.length_c   1.000
_cell.angle_alpha   90.00
_cell.angle_beta   90.00
_cell.angle_gamma   90.00
#
_symmetry.space_group_name_H-M   'P 1'
#
loop_
_entity.id
_entity.type
_entity.pdbx_description
1 polymer ?
#
loop_
_entity_poly.entity_id
_entity_poly.type
_entity_poly.pdbx_seq_one_letter_code
_entity_poly.pdbx_strand_id
1 'polypeptide(L)'
;ATKPELAQMMIERALDAGVPFGWFTGDEAYGQVGKLRLWLESRGVAHVLAVPKSQMVISMELRQRRAHAVIADLPATAWQRINCGDGAHGPRLYDWAVVDIRPLRERGSGHWLLARRSITDPDEIAYYICYGPADTEPAELVRVAGSRWAIEECFQTTKNETGLDHYQVRGYPAWYRHITLSMAAAAFLTILRRGAQKGDLKPVPEI
;
A
#
# COMPACT_ATOMS: atom_id res chain seq x y z
N ALA A 1 -13.31 -18.44 1.10
CA ALA A 1 -12.06 -17.71 1.32
C ALA A 1 -12.37 -16.37 1.97
N THR A 2 -11.64 -16.00 3.02
CA THR A 2 -11.70 -14.67 3.65
C THR A 2 -11.05 -13.61 2.74
N LYS A 3 -11.29 -12.31 2.98
CA LYS A 3 -10.66 -11.21 2.23
C LYS A 3 -9.11 -11.32 2.19
N PRO A 4 -8.41 -11.61 3.31
CA PRO A 4 -6.97 -11.86 3.31
C PRO A 4 -6.55 -13.10 2.51
N GLU A 5 -7.32 -14.20 2.57
CA GLU A 5 -7.03 -15.41 1.77
C GLU A 5 -7.17 -15.14 0.27
N LEU A 6 -8.19 -14.38 -0.14
CA LEU A 6 -8.35 -13.96 -1.53
C LEU A 6 -7.18 -13.09 -1.99
N ALA A 7 -6.73 -12.15 -1.16
CA ALA A 7 -5.55 -11.34 -1.47
C ALA A 7 -4.29 -12.19 -1.60
N GLN A 8 -4.08 -13.15 -0.69
CA GLN A 8 -2.96 -14.09 -0.79
C GLN A 8 -2.99 -14.86 -2.10
N MET A 9 -4.14 -15.42 -2.50
CA MET A 9 -4.29 -16.13 -3.78
C MET A 9 -4.02 -15.22 -4.99
N MET A 10 -4.44 -13.95 -4.93
CA MET A 10 -4.18 -12.99 -6.00
C MET A 10 -2.69 -12.64 -6.13
N ILE A 11 -2.00 -12.48 -5.01
CA ILE A 11 -0.56 -12.20 -4.97
C ILE A 11 0.23 -13.42 -5.46
N GLU A 12 -0.15 -14.62 -5.01
CA GLU A 12 0.45 -15.87 -5.46
C GLU A 12 0.35 -16.02 -6.98
N ARG A 13 -0.85 -15.81 -7.53
CA ARG A 13 -1.04 -15.82 -9.00
C ARG A 13 -0.18 -14.77 -9.71
N ALA A 14 -0.01 -13.58 -9.13
CA ALA A 14 0.80 -12.53 -9.73
C ALA A 14 2.29 -12.89 -9.71
N LEU A 15 2.78 -13.49 -8.63
CA LEU A 15 4.15 -13.99 -8.50
C LEU A 15 4.41 -15.13 -9.50
N ASP A 16 3.50 -16.10 -9.59
CA ASP A 16 3.64 -17.25 -10.49
C ASP A 16 3.59 -16.82 -11.97
N ALA A 17 2.84 -15.76 -12.28
CA ALA A 17 2.80 -15.16 -13.61
C ALA A 17 3.98 -14.21 -13.90
N GLY A 18 4.90 -13.99 -12.94
CA GLY A 18 6.04 -13.09 -13.11
C GLY A 18 5.65 -11.62 -13.27
N VAL A 19 4.51 -11.20 -12.72
CA VAL A 19 4.06 -9.80 -12.78
C VAL A 19 5.04 -8.93 -11.96
N PRO A 20 5.66 -7.89 -12.56
CA PRO A 20 6.61 -7.07 -11.85
C PRO A 20 5.90 -6.13 -10.86
N PHE A 21 6.17 -6.29 -9.57
CA PHE A 21 5.81 -5.34 -8.52
C PHE A 21 6.87 -5.33 -7.42
N GLY A 22 7.13 -4.16 -6.83
CA GLY A 22 8.14 -4.02 -5.77
C GLY A 22 7.60 -4.12 -4.35
N TRP A 23 6.33 -3.78 -4.14
CA TRP A 23 5.74 -3.64 -2.80
C TRP A 23 4.29 -4.09 -2.77
N PHE A 24 3.87 -4.64 -1.64
CA PHE A 24 2.47 -4.85 -1.28
C PHE A 24 2.03 -3.85 -0.20
N THR A 25 0.89 -3.18 -0.41
CA THR A 25 0.30 -2.25 0.56
C THR A 25 -1.17 -2.55 0.78
N GLY A 26 -1.67 -2.29 1.98
CA GLY A 26 -3.01 -2.71 2.39
C GLY A 26 -3.51 -2.05 3.66
N ASP A 27 -4.83 -2.03 3.80
CA ASP A 27 -5.54 -1.53 4.99
C ASP A 27 -5.38 -2.46 6.21
N GLU A 28 -5.95 -2.05 7.34
CA GLU A 28 -5.91 -2.79 8.60
C GLU A 28 -6.51 -4.20 8.49
N ALA A 29 -7.45 -4.43 7.57
CA ALA A 29 -8.08 -5.73 7.40
C ALA A 29 -7.08 -6.79 6.89
N TYR A 30 -6.08 -6.38 6.11
CA TYR A 30 -4.96 -7.23 5.72
C TYR A 30 -3.85 -7.19 6.77
N GLY A 31 -3.49 -5.98 7.19
CA GLY A 31 -2.30 -5.79 8.00
C GLY A 31 -2.39 -6.47 9.34
N GLN A 32 -3.54 -6.48 10.02
CA GLN A 32 -3.69 -7.18 11.32
C GLN A 32 -3.49 -8.70 11.25
N VAL A 33 -3.58 -9.29 10.05
CA VAL A 33 -3.48 -10.73 9.85
C VAL A 33 -2.01 -11.15 9.83
N GLY A 34 -1.51 -11.57 11.00
CA GLY A 34 -0.11 -11.98 11.16
C GLY A 34 0.36 -13.06 10.20
N LYS A 35 -0.52 -14.03 9.87
CA LYS A 35 -0.20 -15.10 8.91
C LYS A 35 0.06 -14.56 7.50
N LEU A 36 -0.70 -13.55 7.05
CA LEU A 36 -0.49 -12.92 5.75
C LEU A 36 0.86 -12.20 5.70
N ARG A 37 1.20 -11.44 6.75
CA ARG A 37 2.51 -10.78 6.87
C ARG A 37 3.65 -11.78 6.78
N LEU A 38 3.62 -12.83 7.59
CA LEU A 38 4.66 -13.86 7.58
C LEU A 38 4.75 -14.59 6.23
N TRP A 39 3.61 -14.82 5.57
CA TRP A 39 3.62 -15.40 4.23
C TRP A 39 4.27 -14.48 3.20
N LEU A 40 3.96 -13.17 3.21
CA LEU A 40 4.63 -12.19 2.34
C LEU A 40 6.14 -12.17 2.59
N GLU A 41 6.56 -12.17 3.85
CA GLU A 41 7.97 -12.25 4.24
C GLU A 41 8.64 -13.52 3.69
N SER A 42 8.00 -14.69 3.83
CA SER A 42 8.52 -15.96 3.30
C SER A 42 8.65 -16.02 1.77
N ARG A 43 7.92 -15.14 1.07
CA ARG A 43 7.97 -15.00 -0.39
C ARG A 43 8.89 -13.85 -0.84
N GLY A 44 9.56 -13.18 0.10
CA GLY A 44 10.40 -12.01 -0.18
C GLY A 44 9.63 -10.79 -0.67
N VAL A 45 8.32 -10.72 -0.39
CA VAL A 45 7.48 -9.60 -0.82
C VAL A 45 7.55 -8.49 0.21
N ALA A 46 8.24 -7.41 -0.15
CA ALA A 46 8.29 -6.19 0.64
C ALA A 46 6.88 -5.62 0.82
N HIS A 47 6.56 -5.13 2.01
CA HIS A 47 5.21 -4.63 2.30
C HIS A 47 5.18 -3.51 3.32
N VAL A 48 4.13 -2.69 3.21
CA VAL A 48 3.74 -1.67 4.19
C VAL A 48 2.26 -1.83 4.45
N LEU A 49 1.89 -2.37 5.62
CA LEU A 49 0.51 -2.70 5.93
C LEU A 49 0.02 -1.90 7.13
N ALA A 50 -1.12 -1.24 6.97
CA ALA A 50 -1.77 -0.55 8.09
C ALA A 50 -2.16 -1.56 9.16
N VAL A 51 -2.01 -1.21 10.43
CA VAL A 51 -2.36 -2.06 11.57
C VAL A 51 -3.07 -1.24 12.63
N PRO A 52 -3.98 -1.84 13.41
CA PRO A 52 -4.62 -1.13 14.51
C PRO A 52 -3.57 -0.70 15.54
N LYS A 53 -3.81 0.41 16.23
CA LYS A 53 -2.92 0.94 17.29
C LYS A 53 -2.56 -0.10 18.36
N SER A 54 -3.44 -1.07 18.58
CA SER A 54 -3.32 -2.15 19.56
C SER A 54 -2.44 -3.31 19.12
N GLN A 55 -2.00 -3.34 17.85
CA GLN A 55 -1.19 -4.40 17.25
C GLN A 55 0.10 -4.62 18.06
N MET A 56 0.37 -5.87 18.41
CA MET A 56 1.61 -6.24 19.09
C MET A 56 2.77 -6.31 18.09
N VAL A 57 3.91 -5.75 18.50
CA VAL A 57 5.21 -5.81 17.82
C VAL A 57 6.29 -6.23 18.82
N ILE A 58 7.41 -6.76 18.32
CA ILE A 58 8.61 -6.99 19.14
C ILE A 58 9.52 -5.79 18.95
N SER A 59 9.76 -5.01 20.00
CA SER A 59 10.65 -3.84 19.96
C SER A 59 12.12 -4.26 19.89
N MET A 60 13.01 -3.29 19.68
CA MET A 60 14.46 -3.53 19.65
C MET A 60 15.02 -4.01 21.00
N GLU A 61 14.33 -3.73 22.11
CA GLU A 61 14.65 -4.24 23.44
C GLU A 61 14.14 -5.68 23.67
N LEU A 62 13.75 -6.40 22.62
CA LEU A 62 13.19 -7.77 22.68
C LEU A 62 11.92 -7.88 23.53
N ARG A 63 11.14 -6.81 23.63
CA ARG A 63 9.87 -6.79 24.38
C ARG A 63 8.68 -6.79 23.44
N GLN A 64 7.65 -7.57 23.79
CA GLN A 64 6.36 -7.46 23.11
C GLN A 64 5.62 -6.22 23.60
N ARG A 65 5.33 -5.29 22.69
CA ARG A 65 4.68 -4.00 22.99
C ARG A 65 3.59 -3.72 21.97
N ARG A 66 2.60 -2.90 22.36
CA ARG A 66 1.59 -2.39 21.42
C ARG A 66 2.23 -1.30 20.55
N ALA A 67 1.84 -1.24 19.27
CA ALA A 67 2.38 -0.29 18.30
C ALA A 67 2.33 1.16 18.82
N HIS A 68 1.18 1.61 19.32
CA HIS A 68 1.07 2.97 19.86
C HIS A 68 2.00 3.25 21.05
N ALA A 69 2.26 2.26 21.91
CA ALA A 69 3.13 2.43 23.06
C ALA A 69 4.60 2.53 22.64
N VAL A 70 5.00 1.91 21.53
CA VAL A 70 6.35 2.09 20.97
C VAL A 70 6.50 3.50 20.40
N ILE A 71 5.49 3.97 19.66
CA ILE A 71 5.50 5.29 19.02
C ILE A 71 5.39 6.43 20.04
N ALA A 72 4.63 6.24 21.12
CA ALA A 72 4.46 7.24 22.18
C ALA A 72 5.76 7.53 22.94
N ASP A 73 6.69 6.57 23.01
CA ASP A 73 7.99 6.75 23.66
C ASP A 73 9.01 7.49 22.78
N LEU A 74 8.68 7.74 21.50
CA LEU A 74 9.61 8.40 20.60
C LEU A 74 9.75 9.89 20.95
N PRO A 75 10.97 10.45 20.93
CA PRO A 75 11.16 11.88 21.11
C PRO A 75 10.51 12.66 19.96
N ALA A 76 10.14 13.91 20.21
CA ALA A 76 9.55 14.77 19.19
C ALA A 76 10.43 14.90 17.92
N THR A 77 11.75 14.81 18.08
CA THR A 77 12.73 14.86 16.99
C THR A 77 12.71 13.65 16.06
N ALA A 78 12.08 12.54 16.46
CA ALA A 78 11.90 11.37 15.61
C ALA A 78 10.82 11.58 14.54
N TRP A 79 9.97 12.61 14.69
CA TRP A 79 8.93 12.94 13.74
C TRP A 79 9.46 13.88 12.66
N GLN A 80 9.28 13.49 11.40
CA GLN A 80 9.70 14.26 10.24
C GLN A 80 8.49 14.57 9.35
N ARG A 81 8.41 15.81 8.86
CA ARG A 81 7.37 16.18 7.90
C ARG A 81 7.75 15.72 6.51
N ILE A 82 6.97 14.80 5.94
CA ILE A 82 7.25 14.20 4.63
C ILE A 82 6.00 14.28 3.75
N ASN A 83 6.19 14.61 2.48
CA ASN A 83 5.15 14.56 1.46
C ASN A 83 4.94 13.11 1.01
N CYS A 84 3.73 12.56 1.16
CA CYS A 84 3.41 11.19 0.73
C CYS A 84 2.84 11.10 -0.70
N GLY A 85 3.03 12.16 -1.50
CA GLY A 85 2.65 12.23 -2.91
C GLY A 85 1.76 13.43 -3.22
N ASP A 86 1.73 13.81 -4.50
CA ASP A 86 0.87 14.88 -5.00
C ASP A 86 -0.56 14.36 -5.11
N GLY A 87 -1.46 14.85 -4.26
CA GLY A 87 -2.89 14.56 -4.37
C GLY A 87 -3.59 15.54 -5.31
N ALA A 88 -4.81 15.20 -5.74
CA ALA A 88 -5.70 16.11 -6.47
C ALA A 88 -5.99 17.46 -5.74
N HIS A 89 -5.70 17.54 -4.43
CA HIS A 89 -5.85 18.73 -3.60
C HIS A 89 -4.51 19.34 -3.13
N GLY A 90 -3.38 18.95 -3.75
CA GLY A 90 -2.04 19.45 -3.42
C GLY A 90 -1.16 18.45 -2.63
N PRO A 91 0.04 18.89 -2.19
CA PRO A 91 1.00 18.05 -1.47
C PRO A 91 0.39 17.48 -0.18
N ARG A 92 0.46 16.17 -0.02
CA ARG A 92 -0.07 15.49 1.18
C ARG A 92 1.01 15.40 2.24
N LEU A 93 1.14 16.48 3.01
CA LEU A 93 2.09 16.57 4.11
C LEU A 93 1.51 15.92 5.38
N TYR A 94 2.28 15.01 5.96
CA TYR A 94 2.03 14.43 7.27
C TYR A 94 3.34 14.40 8.07
N ASP A 95 3.23 14.32 9.39
CA ASP A 95 4.38 14.00 10.23
C ASP A 95 4.51 12.48 10.30
N TRP A 96 5.71 11.97 10.05
CA TRP A 96 6.01 10.54 10.04
C TRP A 96 7.10 10.20 11.04
N ALA A 97 6.98 9.05 11.68
CA ALA A 97 8.03 8.47 12.50
C ALA A 97 8.28 7.03 12.07
N VAL A 98 9.55 6.64 12.00
CA VAL A 98 9.98 5.28 11.66
C VAL A 98 10.86 4.74 12.77
N VAL A 99 10.59 3.53 13.23
CA VAL A 99 11.41 2.85 14.23
C VAL A 99 11.62 1.41 13.83
N ASP A 100 12.84 0.91 14.01
CA ASP A 100 13.15 -0.50 13.83
C ASP A 100 12.36 -1.37 14.83
N ILE A 101 11.90 -2.52 14.36
CA ILE A 101 11.30 -3.57 15.18
C ILE A 101 11.89 -4.93 14.79
N ARG A 102 11.61 -5.97 15.58
CA ARG A 102 12.05 -7.35 15.35
C ARG A 102 13.58 -7.44 15.15
N PRO A 103 14.38 -7.29 16.22
CA PRO A 103 15.84 -7.34 16.13
C PRO A 103 16.38 -8.70 15.65
N LEU A 104 15.61 -9.79 15.82
CA LEU A 104 15.93 -11.13 15.34
C LEU A 104 15.41 -11.35 13.91
N ARG A 105 15.96 -10.60 12.95
CA ARG A 105 15.59 -10.63 11.53
C ARG A 105 16.67 -11.25 10.66
N GLU A 106 16.30 -11.74 9.49
CA GLU A 106 17.24 -12.25 8.50
C GLU A 106 18.19 -11.15 8.01
N ARG A 107 19.44 -11.52 7.69
CA ARG A 107 20.42 -10.56 7.17
C ARG A 107 19.93 -9.97 5.85
N GLY A 108 20.07 -8.66 5.70
CA GLY A 108 19.61 -7.93 4.51
C GLY A 108 18.11 -7.61 4.50
N SER A 109 17.34 -8.08 5.50
CA SER A 109 15.95 -7.68 5.70
C SER A 109 15.82 -6.64 6.80
N GLY A 110 14.92 -5.68 6.59
CA GLY A 110 14.51 -4.71 7.60
C GLY A 110 13.05 -4.90 7.98
N HIS A 111 12.74 -4.54 9.23
CA HIS A 111 11.40 -4.52 9.78
C HIS A 111 11.22 -3.23 10.55
N TRP A 112 10.16 -2.50 10.23
CA TRP A 112 9.90 -1.20 10.84
C TRP A 112 8.46 -1.09 11.31
N LEU A 113 8.27 -0.31 12.37
CA LEU A 113 6.99 0.28 12.71
C LEU A 113 7.00 1.72 12.21
N LEU A 114 6.06 2.03 11.32
CA LEU A 114 5.85 3.36 10.77
C LEU A 114 4.60 3.97 11.39
N ALA A 115 4.67 5.24 11.77
CA ALA A 115 3.53 6.01 12.24
C ALA A 115 3.35 7.26 11.39
N ARG A 116 2.08 7.58 11.12
CA ARG A 116 1.67 8.79 10.40
C ARG A 116 0.75 9.59 11.31
N ARG A 117 1.10 10.83 11.59
CA ARG A 117 0.34 11.77 12.39
C ARG A 117 -0.20 12.91 11.53
N SER A 118 -1.46 13.26 11.74
CA SER A 118 -2.07 14.43 11.09
C SER A 118 -1.43 15.73 11.59
N ILE A 119 -1.26 16.70 10.69
CA ILE A 119 -0.71 18.03 11.04
C ILE A 119 -1.76 18.86 11.77
N THR A 120 -3.04 18.71 11.40
CA THR A 120 -4.15 19.47 11.97
C THR A 120 -4.69 18.85 13.25
N ASP A 121 -4.60 17.52 13.38
CA ASP A 121 -5.01 16.77 14.56
C ASP A 121 -3.90 15.79 15.00
N PRO A 122 -2.95 16.24 15.86
CA PRO A 122 -1.81 15.43 16.27
C PRO A 122 -2.16 14.12 17.01
N ASP A 123 -3.39 13.98 17.52
CA ASP A 123 -3.83 12.75 18.19
C ASP A 123 -4.30 11.68 17.18
N GLU A 124 -4.55 12.08 15.93
CA GLU A 124 -4.88 11.18 14.84
C GLU A 124 -3.60 10.53 14.26
N ILE A 125 -3.29 9.33 14.77
CA ILE A 125 -2.12 8.55 14.35
C ILE A 125 -2.55 7.23 13.70
N ALA A 126 -2.08 7.00 12.48
CA ALA A 126 -2.15 5.71 11.78
C ALA A 126 -0.83 4.95 11.94
N TYR A 127 -0.90 3.63 12.07
CA TYR A 127 0.25 2.75 12.30
C TYR A 127 0.40 1.74 11.18
N TYR A 128 1.64 1.39 10.84
CA TYR A 128 1.96 0.44 9.78
C TYR A 128 3.10 -0.48 10.21
N ILE A 129 3.00 -1.76 9.88
CA ILE A 129 4.13 -2.69 9.94
C ILE A 129 4.73 -2.80 8.55
N CYS A 130 6.05 -2.62 8.49
CA CYS A 130 6.82 -2.61 7.26
C CYS A 130 7.85 -3.75 7.25
N TYR A 131 8.09 -4.31 6.08
CA TYR A 131 9.13 -5.27 5.79
C TYR A 131 9.70 -5.04 4.39
N GLY A 132 11.01 -5.16 4.22
CA GLY A 132 11.67 -5.00 2.93
C GLY A 132 13.19 -5.09 3.03
N PRO A 133 13.93 -4.74 1.96
CA PRO A 133 15.40 -4.66 1.98
C PRO A 133 15.90 -3.74 3.09
N ALA A 134 16.92 -4.15 3.86
CA ALA A 134 17.39 -3.42 5.05
C ALA A 134 17.89 -1.99 4.78
N ASP A 135 18.27 -1.69 3.54
CA ASP A 135 18.69 -0.39 3.04
C ASP A 135 17.53 0.49 2.53
N THR A 136 16.28 0.05 2.70
CA THR A 136 15.10 0.83 2.32
C THR A 136 15.07 2.15 3.10
N GLU A 137 15.05 3.27 2.37
CA GLU A 137 14.93 4.59 2.97
C GLU A 137 13.53 4.83 3.56
N PRO A 138 13.41 5.57 4.68
CA PRO A 138 12.13 5.97 5.24
C PRO A 138 11.18 6.63 4.24
N ALA A 139 11.71 7.42 3.30
CA ALA A 139 10.93 8.08 2.26
C ALA A 139 10.21 7.08 1.34
N GLU A 140 10.83 5.94 1.04
CA GLU A 140 10.22 4.88 0.24
C GLU A 140 9.06 4.22 0.99
N LEU A 141 9.22 3.96 2.29
CA LEU A 141 8.14 3.43 3.14
C LEU A 141 6.94 4.39 3.18
N VAL A 142 7.20 5.70 3.32
CA VAL A 142 6.17 6.75 3.28
C VAL A 142 5.48 6.81 1.92
N ARG A 143 6.23 6.71 0.82
CA ARG A 143 5.68 6.69 -0.54
C ARG A 143 4.76 5.47 -0.74
N VAL A 144 5.18 4.28 -0.29
CA VAL A 144 4.38 3.05 -0.40
C VAL A 144 3.12 3.15 0.47
N ALA A 145 3.22 3.65 1.70
CA ALA A 145 2.05 3.93 2.55
C ALA A 145 1.08 4.93 1.90
N GLY A 146 1.62 5.99 1.28
CA GLY A 146 0.86 7.04 0.59
C GLY A 146 0.14 6.54 -0.67
N SER A 147 0.70 5.54 -1.35
CA SER A 147 0.11 4.97 -2.58
C SER A 147 -1.26 4.32 -2.37
N ARG A 148 -1.64 3.99 -1.13
CA ARG A 148 -2.98 3.47 -0.80
C ARG A 148 -4.10 4.42 -1.24
N TRP A 149 -3.87 5.73 -1.22
CA TRP A 149 -4.87 6.70 -1.67
C TRP A 149 -5.08 6.69 -3.18
N ALA A 150 -4.03 6.43 -3.96
CA ALA A 150 -4.14 6.30 -5.41
C ALA A 150 -5.06 5.14 -5.81
N ILE A 151 -5.21 4.13 -4.95
CA ILE A 151 -6.15 3.03 -5.16
C ILE A 151 -7.60 3.53 -5.13
N GLU A 152 -7.96 4.36 -4.16
CA GLU A 152 -9.31 4.93 -4.05
C GLU A 152 -9.64 5.83 -5.25
N GLU A 153 -8.70 6.68 -5.66
CA GLU A 153 -8.83 7.54 -6.84
C GLU A 153 -8.93 6.73 -8.14
N CYS A 154 -8.13 5.66 -8.27
CA CYS A 154 -8.20 4.72 -9.37
C CYS A 154 -9.57 4.02 -9.42
N PHE A 155 -10.10 3.57 -8.28
CA PHE A 155 -11.44 2.98 -8.21
C PHE A 155 -12.52 3.96 -8.63
N GLN A 156 -12.49 5.20 -8.15
CA GLN A 156 -13.48 6.22 -8.53
C GLN A 156 -13.42 6.53 -10.03
N THR A 157 -12.21 6.70 -10.57
CA THR A 157 -11.99 6.91 -12.01
C THR A 157 -12.53 5.73 -12.82
N THR A 158 -12.23 4.51 -12.42
CA THR A 158 -12.64 3.29 -13.13
C THR A 158 -14.15 3.08 -13.10
N LYS A 159 -14.82 3.41 -11.98
CA LYS A 159 -16.28 3.42 -11.92
C LYS A 159 -16.88 4.40 -12.92
N ASN A 160 -16.42 5.64 -12.88
CA ASN A 160 -16.96 6.71 -13.72
C ASN A 160 -16.71 6.51 -15.22
N GLU A 161 -15.54 5.97 -15.58
CA GLU A 161 -15.10 5.94 -16.98
C GLU A 161 -15.27 4.59 -17.66
N THR A 162 -15.13 3.49 -16.92
CA THR A 162 -15.20 2.14 -17.48
C THR A 162 -16.27 1.28 -16.83
N GLY A 163 -17.15 1.89 -16.02
CA GLY A 163 -18.35 1.26 -15.49
C GLY A 163 -18.08 0.09 -14.56
N LEU A 164 -17.04 0.17 -13.73
CA LEU A 164 -16.64 -0.93 -12.83
C LEU A 164 -17.79 -1.45 -11.96
N ASP A 165 -18.67 -0.55 -11.52
CA ASP A 165 -19.83 -0.83 -10.67
C ASP A 165 -21.17 -0.83 -11.43
N HIS A 166 -21.16 -0.73 -12.77
CA HIS A 166 -22.39 -0.72 -13.58
C HIS A 166 -23.00 -2.11 -13.78
N TYR A 167 -22.29 -3.18 -13.42
CA TYR A 167 -22.81 -4.55 -13.58
C TYR A 167 -23.79 -4.92 -12.46
N GLN A 168 -24.99 -5.38 -12.85
CA GLN A 168 -26.11 -5.69 -11.95
C GLN A 168 -26.02 -7.06 -11.24
N VAL A 169 -24.83 -7.65 -11.13
CA VAL A 169 -24.51 -8.88 -10.37
C VAL A 169 -25.47 -10.07 -10.63
N ARG A 170 -25.83 -10.31 -11.90
CA ARG A 170 -26.79 -11.38 -12.27
C ARG A 170 -26.21 -12.80 -12.33
N GLY A 171 -24.89 -12.93 -12.17
CA GLY A 171 -24.19 -14.21 -12.19
C GLY A 171 -22.67 -14.05 -12.11
N TYR A 172 -21.99 -14.97 -11.43
CA TYR A 172 -20.55 -14.87 -11.15
C TYR A 172 -19.66 -14.85 -12.41
N PRO A 173 -19.82 -15.74 -13.41
CA PRO A 173 -18.98 -15.69 -14.61
C PRO A 173 -19.12 -14.40 -15.41
N ALA A 174 -20.35 -13.88 -15.50
CA ALA A 174 -20.62 -12.63 -16.20
C ALA A 174 -20.09 -11.42 -15.43
N TRP A 175 -20.20 -11.41 -14.10
CA TRP A 175 -19.53 -10.42 -13.24
C TRP A 175 -18.01 -10.43 -13.46
N TYR A 176 -17.38 -11.61 -13.41
CA TYR A 176 -15.93 -11.75 -13.54
C TYR A 176 -15.43 -11.23 -14.89
N ARG A 177 -16.15 -11.54 -15.99
CA ARG A 177 -15.84 -11.01 -17.33
C ARG A 177 -15.97 -9.48 -17.38
N HIS A 178 -17.05 -8.93 -16.82
CA HIS A 178 -17.27 -7.48 -16.78
C HIS A 178 -16.15 -6.75 -16.03
N ILE A 179 -15.82 -7.20 -14.81
CA ILE A 179 -14.76 -6.60 -14.00
C ILE A 179 -13.42 -6.68 -14.74
N THR A 180 -13.10 -7.83 -15.35
CA THR A 180 -11.85 -7.99 -16.10
C THR A 180 -11.76 -7.00 -17.27
N LEU A 181 -12.82 -6.86 -18.08
CA LEU A 181 -12.85 -5.93 -19.21
C LEU A 181 -12.80 -4.47 -18.76
N SER A 182 -13.54 -4.11 -17.70
CA SER A 182 -13.55 -2.77 -17.12
C SER A 182 -12.17 -2.36 -16.60
N MET A 183 -11.47 -3.27 -15.89
CA MET A 183 -10.10 -3.05 -15.43
C MET A 183 -9.09 -2.96 -16.58
N ALA A 184 -9.26 -3.78 -17.64
CA ALA A 184 -8.40 -3.70 -18.82
C ALA A 184 -8.56 -2.36 -19.57
N ALA A 185 -9.80 -1.89 -19.73
CA ALA A 185 -10.08 -0.57 -20.29
C ALA A 185 -9.49 0.56 -19.43
N ALA A 186 -9.54 0.42 -18.10
CA ALA A 186 -8.97 1.41 -17.17
C ALA A 186 -7.45 1.52 -17.31
N ALA A 187 -6.78 0.37 -17.42
CA ALA A 187 -5.33 0.32 -17.66
C ALA A 187 -4.98 0.99 -18.99
N PHE A 188 -5.74 0.71 -20.05
CA PHE A 188 -5.56 1.33 -21.36
C PHE A 188 -5.70 2.87 -21.30
N LEU A 189 -6.77 3.39 -20.70
CA LEU A 189 -6.98 4.83 -20.54
C LEU A 189 -5.88 5.50 -19.70
N THR A 190 -5.44 4.84 -18.63
CA THR A 190 -4.34 5.33 -17.79
C THR A 190 -3.04 5.45 -18.57
N ILE A 191 -2.71 4.45 -19.41
CA ILE A 191 -1.53 4.48 -20.28
C ILE A 191 -1.63 5.62 -21.30
N LEU A 192 -2.79 5.78 -21.96
CA LEU A 192 -3.01 6.85 -22.93
C LEU A 192 -2.87 8.24 -22.31
N ARG A 193 -3.46 8.48 -21.14
CA ARG A 193 -3.33 9.77 -20.42
C ARG A 193 -1.87 10.08 -20.09
N ARG A 194 -1.13 9.07 -19.63
CA ARG A 194 0.28 9.24 -19.30
C ARG A 194 1.11 9.55 -20.55
N GLY A 195 0.79 8.94 -21.69
CA GLY A 195 1.42 9.25 -22.99
C GLY A 195 1.09 10.65 -23.49
N ALA A 196 -0.17 11.08 -23.35
CA ALA A 196 -0.61 12.43 -23.71
C ALA A 196 0.09 13.53 -22.90
N GLN A 197 0.26 13.33 -21.59
CA GLN A 197 0.97 14.27 -20.71
C GLN A 197 2.46 14.40 -21.04
N LYS A 198 3.08 13.37 -21.63
CA LYS A 198 4.47 13.40 -22.09
C LYS A 198 4.64 13.97 -23.51
N GLY A 199 3.55 14.28 -24.22
CA GLY A 199 3.59 14.75 -25.61
C GLY A 199 3.85 13.65 -26.65
N ASP A 200 3.77 12.37 -26.27
CA ASP A 200 4.21 11.22 -27.10
C ASP A 200 3.12 10.65 -28.04
N LEU A 201 1.94 11.27 -28.13
CA LEU A 201 0.92 10.82 -29.07
C LEU A 201 1.22 11.37 -30.47
N LYS A 202 1.90 10.56 -31.29
CA LYS A 202 1.96 10.81 -32.74
C LYS A 202 0.54 10.71 -33.32
N PRO A 203 0.08 11.69 -34.11
CA PRO A 203 -1.22 11.59 -34.77
C PRO A 203 -1.27 10.35 -35.65
N VAL A 204 -2.40 9.66 -35.63
CA VAL A 204 -2.70 8.57 -36.57
C VAL A 204 -2.67 9.17 -37.98
N PRO A 205 -1.94 8.59 -38.95
CA PRO A 205 -1.93 9.10 -40.31
C PRO A 205 -3.36 9.04 -40.87
N GLU A 206 -3.84 10.17 -41.40
CA GLU A 206 -5.07 10.22 -42.18
C GLU A 206 -4.92 9.28 -43.40
N ILE A 207 -5.96 8.49 -43.65
CA ILE A 207 -6.04 7.48 -44.72
C ILE A 207 -6.38 8.17 -46.04
#